data_AF-A0A3C1VFF1-F1
#
_entry.id   AF-A0A3C1VFF1-F1
#
_cell.length_a   1.000
_cell.length_b   1.000
_cell.length_c   1.000
_cell.angle_alpha   90.00
_cell.angle_beta   90.00
_cell.angle_gamma   90.00
#
_symmetry.space_group_name_H-M   'P 1'
#
loop_
_entity.id
_entity.type
_entity.pdbx_description
1 polymer ?
#
loop_
_entity_poly.entity_id
_entity_poly.type
_entity_poly.pdbx_seq_one_letter_code
_entity_poly.pdbx_strand_id
1 'polypeptide(L)'
;MKAFLKIQAGRWRRNRSAFTLVEIMISAGVYLVIFVGVMVAIQVFALRVYTLAATKLTATQSSRKALNQIRDDIRQGKLIQVGKSDNSGSFTAVAGTNGAVGNAIQIFGTTNLGAPYSIYYLQTNTVGSVSSNNLMATIVTSISSSTYKLSTYITNLDIFAAEDCYGNTISNVMKNNQVFTVKLQFYQWEYPISYISTNGGANAYDYYQLRTKVCRRALD
;
A
#
# COMPACT_ATOMS: atom_id res chain seq x y z
N MET A 1 -37.41 -15.21 88.57
CA MET A 1 -37.26 -15.90 87.28
C MET A 1 -36.36 -15.10 86.36
N LYS A 2 -35.13 -15.56 86.11
CA LYS A 2 -34.35 -15.19 84.92
C LYS A 2 -33.53 -16.42 84.51
N ALA A 3 -33.96 -17.05 83.43
CA ALA A 3 -33.29 -18.19 82.84
C ALA A 3 -32.03 -17.70 82.10
N PHE A 4 -30.87 -18.23 82.47
CA PHE A 4 -29.64 -18.04 81.70
C PHE A 4 -29.62 -19.04 80.54
N LEU A 5 -29.86 -18.55 79.34
CA LEU A 5 -29.71 -19.29 78.08
C LEU A 5 -28.23 -19.67 77.90
N LYS A 6 -27.94 -20.98 77.87
CA LYS A 6 -26.65 -21.50 77.41
C LYS A 6 -26.54 -21.28 75.90
N ILE A 7 -25.76 -20.28 75.49
CA ILE A 7 -25.35 -20.15 74.09
C ILE A 7 -24.30 -21.23 73.80
N GLN A 8 -24.72 -22.33 73.18
CA GLN A 8 -23.79 -23.27 72.56
C GLN A 8 -23.19 -22.60 71.32
N ALA A 9 -21.93 -22.19 71.41
CA ALA A 9 -21.15 -21.82 70.24
C ALA A 9 -20.95 -23.06 69.37
N GLY A 10 -21.76 -23.19 68.32
CA GLY A 10 -21.60 -24.20 67.28
C GLY A 10 -20.21 -24.07 66.67
N ARG A 11 -19.31 -24.99 67.01
CA ARG A 11 -17.95 -25.05 66.48
C ARG A 11 -18.02 -25.50 65.02
N TRP A 12 -18.21 -24.56 64.10
CA TRP A 12 -18.01 -24.81 62.67
C TRP A 12 -16.54 -25.16 62.46
N ARG A 13 -16.25 -26.46 62.33
CA ARG A 13 -14.98 -26.94 61.78
C ARG A 13 -14.91 -26.43 60.34
N ARG A 14 -14.19 -25.32 60.13
CA ARG A 14 -13.61 -25.03 58.82
C ARG A 14 -12.68 -26.19 58.51
N ASN A 15 -13.14 -27.11 57.67
CA ASN A 15 -12.27 -28.09 57.04
C ASN A 15 -11.26 -27.30 56.20
N ARG A 16 -10.09 -27.01 56.78
CA ARG A 16 -8.93 -26.56 56.01
C ARG A 16 -8.43 -27.78 55.26
N SER A 17 -8.84 -27.89 54.00
CA SER A 17 -8.19 -28.77 53.03
C SER A 17 -6.89 -28.09 52.63
N ALA A 18 -5.75 -28.62 53.10
CA ALA A 18 -4.45 -28.28 52.56
C ALA A 18 -4.16 -29.29 51.45
N PHE A 19 -3.77 -28.80 50.27
CA PHE A 19 -3.36 -29.67 49.18
C PHE A 19 -2.15 -30.51 49.59
N THR A 20 -2.19 -31.79 49.25
CA THR A 20 -1.05 -32.70 49.44
C THR A 20 0.10 -32.31 48.52
N LEU A 21 1.33 -32.63 48.91
CA LEU A 21 2.53 -32.30 48.13
C LEU A 21 2.45 -32.84 46.69
N VAL A 22 1.87 -34.03 46.51
CA VAL A 22 1.65 -34.65 45.20
C VAL A 22 0.65 -33.87 44.35
N GLU A 23 -0.46 -33.39 44.92
CA GLU A 23 -1.43 -32.56 44.19
C GLU A 23 -0.83 -31.22 43.74
N ILE A 24 0.04 -30.62 44.55
CA ILE A 24 0.76 -29.39 44.19
C ILE A 24 1.76 -29.66 43.05
N MET A 25 2.48 -30.79 43.08
CA MET A 25 3.43 -31.14 42.01
C MET A 25 2.72 -31.40 40.67
N ILE A 26 1.59 -32.12 40.69
CA ILE A 26 0.83 -32.41 39.47
C ILE A 26 0.19 -31.13 38.92
N SER A 27 -0.42 -30.30 39.78
CA SER A 27 -1.02 -29.04 39.35
C SER A 27 0.01 -28.05 38.80
N ALA A 28 1.19 -27.94 39.42
CA ALA A 28 2.29 -27.12 38.91
C ALA A 28 2.81 -27.62 37.56
N GLY A 29 2.92 -28.94 37.37
CA GLY A 29 3.34 -29.54 36.10
C GLY A 29 2.36 -29.24 34.96
N VAL A 30 1.05 -29.43 35.21
CA VAL A 30 0.00 -29.11 34.22
C VAL A 30 0.01 -27.62 33.88
N TYR A 31 0.18 -26.76 34.88
CA TYR A 31 0.23 -25.31 34.66
C TYR A 31 1.43 -24.89 33.81
N LEU A 32 2.61 -25.46 34.05
CA LEU A 32 3.82 -25.17 33.25
C LEU A 32 3.65 -25.57 31.79
N VAL A 33 3.11 -26.76 31.52
CA VAL A 33 2.89 -27.24 30.14
C VAL A 33 1.89 -26.35 29.40
N ILE A 34 0.78 -25.98 30.05
CA ILE A 34 -0.21 -25.08 29.46
C ILE A 34 0.40 -23.70 29.21
N PHE A 35 1.14 -23.15 30.18
CA PHE A 35 1.73 -21.83 30.07
C PHE A 35 2.73 -21.73 28.90
N VAL A 36 3.64 -22.71 28.80
CA VAL A 36 4.62 -22.76 27.70
C VAL A 36 3.90 -22.99 26.36
N GLY A 37 2.95 -23.94 26.31
CA GLY A 37 2.22 -24.24 25.08
C GLY A 37 1.45 -23.04 24.54
N VAL A 38 0.73 -22.32 25.41
CA VAL A 38 -0.02 -21.11 25.05
C VAL A 38 0.92 -19.98 24.62
N MET A 39 2.03 -19.76 25.33
CA MET A 39 3.00 -18.73 24.97
C MET A 39 3.61 -18.95 23.58
N VAL A 40 4.04 -20.18 23.28
CA VAL A 40 4.61 -20.51 21.97
C VAL A 40 3.54 -20.39 20.87
N ALA A 41 2.32 -20.88 21.12
CA ALA A 41 1.23 -20.79 20.16
C ALA A 41 0.89 -19.33 19.79
N ILE A 42 0.83 -18.44 20.79
CA ILE A 42 0.57 -17.01 20.58
C ILE A 42 1.69 -16.36 19.78
N GLN A 43 2.96 -16.67 20.08
CA GLN A 43 4.11 -16.11 19.36
C GLN A 43 4.12 -16.51 17.89
N VAL A 44 3.89 -17.79 17.59
CA VAL A 44 3.85 -18.30 16.20
C VAL A 44 2.67 -17.68 15.44
N PHE A 45 1.51 -17.57 16.08
CA PHE A 45 0.35 -16.91 15.49
C PHE A 45 0.61 -15.44 15.21
N ALA A 46 1.17 -14.70 16.17
CA ALA A 46 1.50 -13.29 16.02
C ALA A 46 2.52 -13.06 14.89
N LEU A 47 3.52 -13.91 14.74
CA LEU A 47 4.49 -13.84 13.64
C LEU A 47 3.82 -13.99 12.27
N ARG A 48 2.90 -14.96 12.11
CA ARG A 48 2.15 -15.12 10.83
C ARG A 48 1.26 -13.92 10.52
N VAL A 49 0.59 -13.38 11.53
CA VAL A 49 -0.26 -12.19 11.34
C VAL A 49 0.60 -10.97 10.99
N TYR A 50 1.76 -10.82 11.64
CA TYR A 50 2.69 -9.73 11.36
C TYR A 50 3.21 -9.77 9.93
N THR A 51 3.63 -10.94 9.43
CA THR A 51 4.12 -11.06 8.05
C THR A 51 3.02 -10.73 7.03
N LEU A 52 1.76 -11.09 7.32
CA LEU A 52 0.62 -10.83 6.44
C LEU A 52 0.24 -9.34 6.44
N ALA A 53 0.31 -8.68 7.59
CA ALA A 53 0.06 -7.25 7.66
C ALA A 53 1.20 -6.45 6.99
N ALA A 54 2.46 -6.85 7.19
CA ALA A 54 3.63 -6.14 6.70
C ALA A 54 3.69 -6.07 5.17
N THR A 55 3.33 -7.14 4.45
CA THR A 55 3.29 -7.17 2.98
C THR A 55 2.25 -6.19 2.44
N LYS A 56 1.04 -6.20 2.99
CA LYS A 56 -0.05 -5.29 2.57
C LYS A 56 0.28 -3.83 2.87
N LEU A 57 0.92 -3.56 4.00
CA LEU A 57 1.34 -2.22 4.38
C LEU A 57 2.47 -1.70 3.48
N THR A 58 3.48 -2.51 3.19
CA THR A 58 4.61 -2.12 2.32
C THR A 58 4.16 -1.91 0.87
N ALA A 59 3.29 -2.77 0.33
CA ALA A 59 2.70 -2.62 -1.00
C ALA A 59 1.95 -1.28 -1.16
N THR A 60 1.18 -0.90 -0.13
CA THR A 60 0.42 0.35 -0.16
C THR A 60 1.25 1.58 0.20
N GLN A 61 2.34 1.43 0.97
CA GLN A 61 3.18 2.55 1.42
C GLN A 61 3.91 3.24 0.27
N SER A 62 4.62 2.50 -0.58
CA SER A 62 5.34 3.06 -1.75
C SER A 62 4.38 3.80 -2.68
N SER A 63 3.22 3.21 -2.92
CA SER A 63 2.17 3.73 -3.78
C SER A 63 1.53 5.00 -3.22
N ARG A 64 1.24 5.06 -1.91
CA ARG A 64 0.77 6.30 -1.26
C ARG A 64 1.82 7.41 -1.35
N LYS A 65 3.10 7.10 -1.17
CA LYS A 65 4.19 8.08 -1.31
C LYS A 65 4.25 8.62 -2.74
N ALA A 66 4.21 7.75 -3.73
CA ALA A 66 4.21 8.13 -5.15
C ALA A 66 3.02 9.03 -5.51
N LEU A 67 1.81 8.68 -5.06
CA LEU A 67 0.61 9.48 -5.31
C LEU A 67 0.65 10.84 -4.62
N ASN A 68 1.15 10.92 -3.39
CA ASN A 68 1.32 12.20 -2.70
C ASN A 68 2.31 13.10 -3.45
N GLN A 69 3.43 12.55 -3.90
CA GLN A 69 4.43 13.30 -4.65
C GLN A 69 3.87 13.80 -5.99
N ILE A 70 3.24 12.92 -6.78
CA ILE A 70 2.61 13.30 -8.06
C ILE A 70 1.55 14.37 -7.83
N ARG A 71 0.71 14.23 -6.80
CA ARG A 71 -0.31 15.22 -6.45
C ARG A 71 0.33 16.58 -6.16
N ASP A 72 1.37 16.61 -5.34
CA ASP A 72 1.99 17.85 -4.90
C ASP A 72 2.72 18.55 -6.05
N ASP A 73 3.32 17.80 -6.96
CA ASP A 73 3.92 18.31 -8.19
C ASP A 73 2.85 18.83 -9.17
N ILE A 74 1.75 18.10 -9.38
CA ILE A 74 0.62 18.57 -10.20
C ILE A 74 0.04 19.88 -9.63
N ARG A 75 -0.05 20.01 -8.31
CA ARG A 75 -0.56 21.23 -7.69
C ARG A 75 0.35 22.43 -7.87
N GLN A 76 1.66 22.20 -7.96
CA GLN A 76 2.69 23.24 -8.16
C GLN A 76 2.96 23.53 -9.64
N GLY A 77 2.60 22.61 -10.54
CA GLY A 77 2.81 22.75 -11.98
C GLY A 77 2.00 23.90 -12.58
N LYS A 78 2.66 24.67 -13.45
CA LYS A 78 2.03 25.72 -14.25
C LYS A 78 1.49 25.20 -15.57
N LEU A 79 2.24 24.34 -16.25
CA LEU A 79 1.78 23.65 -17.46
C LEU A 79 1.92 22.15 -17.26
N ILE A 80 0.92 21.39 -17.67
CA ILE A 80 0.91 19.93 -17.49
C ILE A 80 0.42 19.28 -18.78
N GLN A 81 1.09 18.20 -19.18
CA GLN A 81 0.80 17.45 -20.39
C GLN A 81 0.70 15.97 -20.06
N VAL A 82 -0.40 15.34 -20.47
CA VAL A 82 -0.51 13.87 -20.46
C VAL A 82 -0.06 13.34 -21.81
N GLY A 83 0.70 12.26 -21.79
CA GLY A 83 1.42 11.78 -22.94
C GLY A 83 1.76 10.31 -22.87
N LYS A 84 2.53 9.89 -23.86
CA LYS A 84 3.20 8.60 -23.86
C LYS A 84 4.70 8.78 -23.64
N SER A 85 5.30 7.88 -22.89
CA SER A 85 6.74 7.82 -22.73
C SER A 85 7.27 6.42 -22.99
N ASP A 86 8.51 6.36 -23.51
CA ASP A 86 9.24 5.11 -23.66
C ASP A 86 9.87 4.65 -22.33
N ASN A 87 10.56 3.51 -22.36
CA ASN A 87 11.27 2.99 -21.19
C ASN A 87 12.49 3.82 -20.75
N SER A 88 12.88 4.82 -21.53
CA SER A 88 14.04 5.69 -21.31
C SER A 88 13.63 7.07 -20.78
N GLY A 89 12.32 7.35 -20.67
CA GLY A 89 11.78 8.64 -20.22
C GLY A 89 11.67 9.69 -21.32
N SER A 90 11.76 9.30 -22.61
CA SER A 90 11.43 10.19 -23.73
C SER A 90 9.93 10.41 -23.74
N PHE A 91 9.48 11.66 -23.63
CA PHE A 91 8.06 12.01 -23.51
C PHE A 91 7.51 12.58 -24.82
N THR A 92 6.32 12.14 -25.17
CA THR A 92 5.53 12.64 -26.30
C THR A 92 4.14 12.99 -25.81
N ALA A 93 3.77 14.28 -25.87
CA ALA A 93 2.43 14.71 -25.48
C ALA A 93 1.38 14.07 -26.39
N VAL A 94 0.24 13.64 -25.83
CA VAL A 94 -0.89 13.20 -26.64
C VAL A 94 -1.45 14.42 -27.35
N ALA A 95 -1.31 14.50 -28.68
CA ALA A 95 -1.81 15.61 -29.48
C ALA A 95 -3.02 15.21 -30.34
N GLY A 96 -3.84 16.20 -30.72
CA GLY A 96 -4.91 16.06 -31.71
C GLY A 96 -6.31 15.75 -31.13
N THR A 97 -7.07 14.88 -31.79
CA THR A 97 -8.46 14.51 -31.42
C THR A 97 -8.54 13.37 -30.40
N ASN A 98 -7.42 12.74 -30.07
CA ASN A 98 -7.37 11.62 -29.13
C ASN A 98 -7.52 12.13 -27.69
N GLY A 99 -8.25 11.40 -26.85
CA GLY A 99 -8.36 11.73 -25.43
C GLY A 99 -6.99 11.70 -24.76
N ALA A 100 -6.71 12.68 -23.89
CA ALA A 100 -5.45 12.85 -23.18
C ALA A 100 -5.27 11.78 -22.09
N VAL A 101 -5.03 10.55 -22.51
CA VAL A 101 -4.78 9.36 -21.69
C VAL A 101 -3.45 8.76 -22.10
N GLY A 102 -2.65 8.34 -21.13
CA GLY A 102 -1.40 7.65 -21.42
C GLY A 102 -0.66 7.11 -20.21
N ASN A 103 0.53 6.59 -20.49
CA ASN A 103 1.42 6.00 -19.50
C ASN A 103 2.34 7.03 -18.81
N ALA A 104 2.32 8.29 -19.26
CA ALA A 104 3.18 9.33 -18.74
C ALA A 104 2.48 10.69 -18.59
N ILE A 105 3.02 11.50 -17.68
CA ILE A 105 2.64 12.89 -17.47
C ILE A 105 3.91 13.74 -17.31
N GLN A 106 3.95 14.86 -18.00
CA GLN A 106 5.01 15.86 -17.89
C GLN A 106 4.45 17.11 -17.21
N ILE A 107 5.18 17.61 -16.22
CA ILE A 107 4.79 18.74 -15.38
C ILE A 107 5.89 19.78 -15.48
N PHE A 108 5.52 20.99 -15.90
CA PHE A 108 6.41 22.14 -15.99
C PHE A 108 6.15 23.10 -14.83
N GLY A 109 7.23 23.59 -14.23
CA GLY A 109 7.16 24.66 -13.23
C GLY A 109 6.90 26.04 -13.84
N THR A 110 6.97 26.17 -15.17
CA THR A 110 6.75 27.41 -15.91
C THR A 110 5.73 27.21 -17.02
N THR A 111 5.29 28.31 -17.66
CA THR A 111 4.44 28.27 -18.86
C THR A 111 5.22 27.98 -20.14
N ASN A 112 6.56 27.91 -20.08
CA ASN A 112 7.42 27.62 -21.22
C ASN A 112 7.67 26.11 -21.36
N LEU A 113 7.68 25.62 -22.61
CA LEU A 113 7.91 24.22 -22.98
C LEU A 113 9.41 23.88 -22.99
N GLY A 114 10.07 24.07 -21.84
CA GLY A 114 11.49 23.81 -21.66
C GLY A 114 11.83 23.34 -20.26
N ALA A 115 13.08 22.90 -20.05
CA ALA A 115 13.57 22.61 -18.71
C ALA A 115 13.52 23.90 -17.85
N PRO A 116 13.14 23.81 -16.56
CA PRO A 116 12.97 22.60 -15.75
C PRO A 116 11.56 21.98 -15.81
N TYR A 117 11.51 20.64 -15.81
CA TYR A 117 10.27 19.87 -15.76
C TYR A 117 10.45 18.52 -15.05
N SER A 118 9.34 17.95 -14.57
CA SER A 118 9.29 16.61 -14.00
C SER A 118 8.45 15.70 -14.91
N ILE A 119 8.98 14.54 -15.27
CA ILE A 119 8.25 13.50 -16.01
C ILE A 119 7.97 12.35 -15.06
N TYR A 120 6.73 11.93 -14.98
CA TYR A 120 6.31 10.69 -14.33
C TYR A 120 5.86 9.72 -15.42
N TYR A 121 6.47 8.55 -15.51
CA TYR A 121 6.17 7.58 -16.56
C TYR A 121 6.23 6.14 -16.09
N LEU A 122 5.46 5.28 -16.76
CA LEU A 122 5.56 3.85 -16.58
C LEU A 122 6.70 3.29 -17.43
N GLN A 123 7.73 2.78 -16.78
CA GLN A 123 8.73 1.95 -17.43
C GLN A 123 8.22 0.50 -17.43
N THR A 124 7.91 -0.01 -18.62
CA THR A 124 7.51 -1.41 -18.81
C THR A 124 8.76 -2.25 -18.99
N ASN A 125 9.30 -2.81 -17.91
CA ASN A 125 10.48 -3.66 -18.00
C ASN A 125 10.06 -5.13 -17.98
N THR A 126 10.51 -5.88 -18.99
CA THR A 126 10.29 -7.31 -19.09
C THR A 126 11.56 -8.00 -18.62
N VAL A 127 11.57 -8.48 -17.37
CA VAL A 127 12.66 -9.32 -16.87
C VAL A 127 12.22 -10.78 -17.05
N GLY A 128 12.67 -11.42 -18.13
CA GLY A 128 12.22 -12.77 -18.51
C GLY A 128 10.77 -12.78 -19.00
N SER A 129 9.90 -13.65 -18.45
CA SER A 129 8.46 -13.72 -18.79
C SER A 129 7.56 -12.95 -17.83
N VAL A 130 8.12 -12.20 -16.87
CA VAL A 130 7.36 -11.48 -15.84
C VAL A 130 7.49 -9.97 -16.10
N SER A 131 6.39 -9.34 -16.53
CA SER A 131 6.32 -7.89 -16.69
C SER A 131 6.38 -7.21 -15.32
N SER A 132 7.49 -6.53 -15.03
CA SER A 132 7.66 -5.73 -13.82
C SER A 132 7.60 -4.26 -14.19
N ASN A 133 6.39 -3.72 -14.33
CA ASN A 133 6.24 -2.31 -14.64
C ASN A 133 6.51 -1.46 -13.40
N ASN A 134 7.37 -0.46 -13.56
CA ASN A 134 7.78 0.43 -12.50
C ASN A 134 7.35 1.85 -12.86
N LEU A 135 6.80 2.56 -11.88
CA LEU A 135 6.57 3.99 -12.01
C LEU A 135 7.89 4.69 -11.74
N MET A 136 8.39 5.35 -12.76
CA MET A 136 9.61 6.14 -12.73
C MET A 136 9.24 7.61 -12.66
N ALA A 137 10.12 8.38 -12.06
CA ALA A 137 10.05 9.82 -12.15
C ALA A 137 11.43 10.40 -12.42
N THR A 138 11.45 11.29 -13.39
CA THR A 138 12.65 11.96 -13.87
C THR A 138 12.46 13.45 -13.65
N ILE A 139 13.30 14.02 -12.80
CA ILE A 139 13.38 15.47 -12.61
C ILE A 139 14.48 15.97 -13.54
N VAL A 140 14.11 16.86 -14.45
CA VAL A 140 15.03 17.47 -15.41
C VAL A 140 15.23 18.92 -15.02
N THR A 141 16.48 19.26 -14.75
CA THR A 141 16.96 20.65 -14.66
C THR A 141 17.55 21.05 -16.01
N SER A 142 17.89 22.32 -16.19
CA SER A 142 18.49 22.81 -17.44
C SER A 142 19.84 22.16 -17.80
N ILE A 143 20.50 21.49 -16.85
CA ILE A 143 21.88 20.98 -16.99
C ILE A 143 21.98 19.46 -16.75
N SER A 144 21.04 18.89 -15.98
CA SER A 144 21.08 17.47 -15.61
C SER A 144 19.69 16.88 -15.42
N SER A 145 19.59 15.56 -15.53
CA SER A 145 18.39 14.80 -15.20
C SER A 145 18.69 13.77 -14.11
N SER A 146 17.74 13.57 -13.21
CA SER A 146 17.81 12.56 -12.15
C SER A 146 16.56 11.71 -12.17
N THR A 147 16.74 10.40 -12.28
CA THR A 147 15.65 9.43 -12.41
C THR A 147 15.59 8.53 -11.19
N TYR A 148 14.40 8.39 -10.60
CA TYR A 148 14.14 7.58 -9.42
C TYR A 148 12.92 6.69 -9.63
N LYS A 149 12.93 5.55 -8.94
CA LYS A 149 11.84 4.57 -8.94
C LYS A 149 10.89 4.87 -7.79
N LEU A 150 9.64 5.14 -8.11
CA LEU A 150 8.60 5.52 -7.14
C LEU A 150 7.80 4.33 -6.62
N SER A 151 7.39 3.46 -7.52
CA SER A 151 6.62 2.26 -7.18
C SER A 151 6.88 1.15 -8.21
N THR A 152 6.63 -0.08 -7.80
CA THR A 152 6.91 -1.30 -8.57
C THR A 152 5.69 -2.20 -8.63
N TYR A 153 5.69 -3.14 -9.58
CA TYR A 153 4.62 -4.14 -9.76
C TYR A 153 3.28 -3.52 -10.17
N ILE A 154 3.34 -2.51 -11.04
CA ILE A 154 2.15 -1.89 -11.63
C ILE A 154 1.66 -2.75 -12.80
N THR A 155 0.36 -2.94 -12.90
CA THR A 155 -0.26 -3.79 -13.92
C THR A 155 -0.95 -3.01 -15.03
N ASN A 156 -1.46 -1.81 -14.73
CA ASN A 156 -2.06 -0.98 -15.76
C ASN A 156 -1.02 -0.24 -16.59
N LEU A 157 -1.26 -0.16 -17.90
CA LEU A 157 -0.39 0.54 -18.85
C LEU A 157 -0.75 2.03 -18.94
N ASP A 158 -2.05 2.34 -18.97
CA ASP A 158 -2.54 3.71 -18.92
C ASP A 158 -2.80 4.11 -17.46
N ILE A 159 -1.98 5.03 -16.96
CA ILE A 159 -1.96 5.46 -15.55
C ILE A 159 -2.55 6.86 -15.41
N PHE A 160 -2.34 7.71 -16.41
CA PHE A 160 -2.66 9.13 -16.38
C PHE A 160 -3.77 9.43 -17.37
N ALA A 161 -4.72 10.25 -16.93
CA ALA A 161 -5.73 10.83 -17.80
C ALA A 161 -5.96 12.29 -17.41
N ALA A 162 -6.17 13.15 -18.40
CA ALA A 162 -6.70 14.48 -18.21
C ALA A 162 -8.19 14.51 -18.56
N GLU A 163 -8.99 14.96 -17.61
CA GLU A 163 -10.45 14.97 -17.66
C GLU A 163 -10.99 16.39 -17.48
N ASP A 164 -12.21 16.62 -17.96
CA ASP A 164 -13.00 17.80 -17.63
C ASP A 164 -13.66 17.65 -16.24
N CYS A 165 -14.37 18.70 -15.81
CA CYS A 165 -15.12 18.68 -14.55
C CYS A 165 -16.28 17.68 -14.50
N TYR A 166 -16.66 17.08 -15.63
CA TYR A 166 -17.71 16.08 -15.76
C TYR A 166 -17.14 14.65 -15.90
N GLY A 167 -15.82 14.49 -15.90
CA GLY A 167 -15.12 13.20 -15.98
C GLY A 167 -14.88 12.67 -17.40
N ASN A 168 -15.08 13.49 -18.44
CA ASN A 168 -14.78 13.13 -19.82
C ASN A 168 -13.31 13.40 -20.13
N THR A 169 -12.66 12.48 -20.85
CA THR A 169 -11.29 12.70 -21.31
C THR A 169 -11.26 13.82 -22.34
N ILE A 170 -10.37 14.78 -22.12
CA ILE A 170 -10.24 15.94 -23.00
C ILE A 170 -9.33 15.59 -24.18
N SER A 171 -9.68 16.01 -25.38
CA SER A 171 -8.81 15.92 -26.56
C SER A 171 -7.87 17.13 -26.69
N ASN A 172 -8.27 18.28 -26.14
CA ASN A 172 -7.42 19.46 -26.11
C ASN A 172 -6.58 19.49 -24.83
N VAL A 173 -5.29 19.16 -25.01
CA VAL A 173 -4.27 18.99 -23.97
C VAL A 173 -3.94 20.26 -23.19
N MET A 174 -4.32 21.45 -23.68
CA MET A 174 -3.88 22.75 -23.13
C MET A 174 -5.05 23.61 -22.57
N LYS A 175 -6.08 22.97 -22.00
CA LYS A 175 -7.15 23.72 -21.31
C LYS A 175 -6.72 24.07 -19.89
N ASN A 176 -7.12 25.25 -19.42
CA ASN A 176 -6.76 25.68 -18.06
C ASN A 176 -7.48 24.81 -16.99
N ASN A 177 -8.76 24.46 -17.21
CA ASN A 177 -9.58 23.79 -16.19
C ASN A 177 -9.59 22.26 -16.33
N GLN A 178 -8.43 21.62 -16.16
CA GLN A 178 -8.28 20.16 -16.28
C GLN A 178 -8.13 19.50 -14.91
N VAL A 179 -8.73 18.32 -14.78
CA VAL A 179 -8.55 17.42 -13.65
C VAL A 179 -7.67 16.25 -14.10
N PHE A 180 -6.57 16.01 -13.42
CA PHE A 180 -5.67 14.91 -13.71
C PHE A 180 -6.04 13.71 -12.83
N THR A 181 -6.44 12.61 -13.46
CA THR A 181 -6.69 11.34 -12.81
C THR A 181 -5.41 10.50 -12.87
N VAL A 182 -4.99 10.00 -11.70
CA VAL A 182 -3.91 9.03 -11.57
C VAL A 182 -4.51 7.73 -11.04
N LYS A 183 -4.33 6.64 -11.78
CA LYS A 183 -4.80 5.30 -11.43
C LYS A 183 -3.62 4.35 -11.40
N LEU A 184 -3.37 3.74 -10.25
CA LEU A 184 -2.33 2.72 -10.09
C LEU A 184 -2.98 1.40 -9.65
N GLN A 185 -2.70 0.35 -10.40
CA GLN A 185 -3.18 -1.01 -10.13
C GLN A 185 -1.98 -1.91 -9.86
N PHE A 186 -2.00 -2.63 -8.75
CA PHE A 186 -0.89 -3.45 -8.27
C PHE A 186 -1.28 -4.91 -8.25
N TYR A 187 -0.28 -5.74 -8.53
CA TYR A 187 -0.36 -7.18 -8.34
C TYR A 187 0.93 -7.63 -7.68
N GLN A 188 0.86 -7.98 -6.40
CA GLN A 188 2.01 -8.47 -5.67
C GLN A 188 1.78 -9.91 -5.23
N TRP A 189 2.87 -10.67 -5.28
CA TRP A 189 2.92 -12.02 -4.76
C TRP A 189 2.99 -11.96 -3.23
N GLU A 190 1.96 -12.42 -2.54
CA GLU A 190 2.00 -12.64 -1.09
C GLU A 190 2.69 -13.99 -0.84
N TYR A 191 3.91 -13.98 -0.28
CA TYR A 191 4.72 -15.15 0.14
C TYR A 191 5.33 -16.08 -0.94
N PRO A 192 6.55 -15.85 -1.45
CA PRO A 192 7.23 -16.87 -2.25
C PRO A 192 7.95 -17.85 -1.32
N ILE A 193 7.31 -18.99 -1.02
CA ILE A 193 8.00 -20.17 -0.46
C ILE A 193 7.75 -21.43 -1.31
N SER A 194 6.94 -21.37 -2.39
CA SER A 194 6.83 -22.45 -3.40
C SER A 194 6.06 -21.98 -4.66
N TYR A 195 6.32 -22.67 -5.78
CA TYR A 195 5.95 -22.32 -7.16
C TYR A 195 4.51 -22.62 -7.59
N ILE A 196 4.18 -22.01 -8.73
CA ILE A 196 2.96 -22.03 -9.52
C ILE A 196 2.75 -23.40 -10.20
N SER A 197 1.56 -24.00 -9.99
CA SER A 197 0.80 -24.92 -10.87
C SER A 197 0.62 -26.41 -10.48
N THR A 198 -0.63 -26.85 -10.74
CA THR A 198 -1.25 -28.18 -10.91
C THR A 198 -1.23 -29.26 -9.82
N ASN A 199 -0.82 -28.98 -8.58
CA ASN A 199 -1.16 -29.89 -7.46
C ASN A 199 -1.27 -29.15 -6.11
N GLY A 200 -2.48 -28.74 -5.76
CA GLY A 200 -2.80 -28.26 -4.41
C GLY A 200 -2.58 -26.76 -4.21
N GLY A 201 -3.63 -25.97 -4.48
CA GLY A 201 -3.61 -24.52 -4.37
C GLY A 201 -3.50 -24.00 -2.93
N ALA A 202 -2.72 -22.94 -2.76
CA ALA A 202 -2.81 -21.97 -1.66
C ALA A 202 -2.08 -20.66 -2.01
N ASN A 203 -2.23 -20.16 -3.24
CA ASN A 203 -1.61 -18.90 -3.67
C ASN A 203 -2.69 -17.83 -3.76
N ALA A 204 -2.79 -16.97 -2.75
CA ALA A 204 -3.68 -15.81 -2.77
C ALA A 204 -2.94 -14.64 -3.42
N TYR A 205 -3.38 -14.25 -4.62
CA TYR A 205 -2.93 -13.02 -5.23
C TYR A 205 -3.87 -11.90 -4.80
N ASP A 206 -3.33 -10.89 -4.14
CA ASP A 206 -4.11 -9.70 -3.79
C ASP A 206 -3.92 -8.61 -4.85
N TYR A 207 -5.06 -8.12 -5.32
CA TYR A 207 -5.14 -7.03 -6.27
C TYR A 207 -5.52 -5.73 -5.56
N TYR A 208 -4.69 -4.72 -5.74
CA TYR A 208 -4.91 -3.40 -5.13
C TYR A 208 -5.05 -2.34 -6.19
N GLN A 209 -6.03 -1.45 -6.02
CA GLN A 209 -6.19 -0.28 -6.87
C GLN A 209 -6.20 0.99 -6.02
N LEU A 210 -5.32 1.93 -6.38
CA LEU A 210 -5.28 3.27 -5.82
C LEU A 210 -5.60 4.28 -6.92
N ARG A 211 -6.45 5.25 -6.59
CA ARG A 211 -6.87 6.29 -7.53
C ARG A 211 -6.91 7.63 -6.82
N THR A 212 -6.43 8.66 -7.50
CA THR A 212 -6.57 10.05 -7.06
C THR A 212 -6.93 10.93 -8.25
N LYS A 213 -7.65 12.01 -7.98
CA LYS A 213 -7.96 13.06 -8.93
C LYS A 213 -7.46 14.37 -8.36
N VAL A 214 -6.71 15.12 -9.16
CA VAL A 214 -6.00 16.32 -8.70
C VAL A 214 -6.11 17.41 -9.76
N CYS A 215 -6.41 18.62 -9.33
CA CYS A 215 -6.31 19.81 -10.15
C CYS A 215 -5.10 20.66 -9.73
N ARG A 216 -4.67 21.56 -10.62
CA ARG A 216 -3.68 22.59 -10.30
C ARG A 216 -4.24 23.53 -9.23
N ARG A 217 -3.35 24.16 -8.44
CA ARG A 217 -3.76 25.12 -7.40
C ARG A 217 -4.16 26.47 -7.95
N ALA A 218 -3.44 26.96 -8.96
CA ALA A 218 -3.68 28.24 -9.60
C ALA A 218 -3.73 28.05 -11.11
N LEU A 219 -4.65 28.77 -11.73
CA LEU A 219 -4.84 28.84 -13.17
C LEU A 219 -4.25 30.19 -13.58
N ASP A 220 -3.22 30.19 -14.41
CA ASP A 220 -2.63 31.41 -14.98
C ASP A 220 -3.54 31.98 -16.08
#